data_AF-A0AAT9GZQ9-F1
#
_entry.id   AF-A0AAT9GZQ9-F1
#
_cell.length_a   1.000
_cell.length_b   1.000
_cell.length_c   1.000
_cell.angle_alpha   90.00
_cell.angle_beta   90.00
_cell.angle_gamma   90.00
#
_symmetry.space_group_name_H-M   'P 1'
#
loop_
_entity.id
_entity.type
_entity.pdbx_description
1 polymer ?
#
loop_
_entity_poly.entity_id
_entity_poly.type
_entity_poly.pdbx_seq_one_letter_code
_entity_poly.pdbx_strand_id
1 'polypeptide(L)' 'MDKSKQKKEYASHNPVIIKKLKEKYGLTIQFINASLRGDRQSDTSIKICEDYKLMEKEINKTIQRL' A
#
# COMPACT_ATOMS: atom_id res chain seq x y z
N MET A 1 26.58 -0.83 7.23
CA MET A 1 25.16 -0.69 6.89
C MET A 1 25.01 -0.79 5.37
N ASP A 2 24.56 -1.94 4.87
CA ASP A 2 24.32 -2.18 3.45
C ASP A 2 23.12 -1.37 2.96
N LYS A 3 23.39 -0.22 2.32
CA LYS A 3 22.38 0.68 1.72
C LYS A 3 21.74 0.12 0.44
N SER A 4 22.12 -1.09 0.05
CA SER A 4 21.75 -1.76 -1.21
C SER A 4 20.42 -2.54 -1.10
N LYS A 5 20.02 -2.97 0.10
CA LYS A 5 18.78 -3.77 0.31
C LYS A 5 17.50 -2.94 0.44
N GLN A 6 17.61 -1.66 0.82
CA GLN A 6 16.42 -0.83 1.10
C GLN A 6 15.53 -0.60 -0.15
N LYS A 7 16.09 -0.59 -1.37
CA LYS A 7 15.29 -0.33 -2.58
C LYS A 7 14.32 -1.46 -2.97
N LYS A 8 14.54 -2.71 -2.51
CA LYS A 8 13.68 -3.84 -2.89
C LYS A 8 12.34 -3.86 -2.17
N GLU A 9 12.26 -3.33 -0.95
CA GLU A 9 11.00 -3.32 -0.19
C GLU A 9 10.02 -2.23 -0.65
N TYR A 10 10.51 -1.10 -1.17
CA TYR A 10 9.65 -0.04 -1.74
C TYR A 10 8.93 -0.46 -3.03
N ALA A 11 9.39 -1.54 -3.68
CA ALA A 11 8.82 -2.03 -4.94
C ALA A 11 7.70 -3.07 -4.75
N SER A 12 7.40 -3.49 -3.52
CA SER A 12 6.46 -4.60 -3.29
C SER A 12 4.99 -4.20 -3.31
N HIS A 13 4.65 -2.92 -3.26
CA HIS A 13 3.26 -2.48 -3.23
C HIS A 13 2.75 -2.10 -4.63
N ASN A 14 1.56 -2.58 -4.97
CA ASN A 14 0.97 -2.35 -6.28
C ASN A 14 0.73 -0.83 -6.49
N PRO A 15 1.39 -0.19 -7.47
CA PRO A 15 1.31 1.25 -7.69
C PRO A 15 -0.11 1.72 -8.05
N VAL A 16 -0.93 0.84 -8.63
CA VAL A 16 -2.34 1.13 -8.96
C VAL A 16 -3.16 1.29 -7.68
N ILE A 17 -2.97 0.39 -6.71
CA ILE A 17 -3.66 0.44 -5.41
C ILE A 17 -3.24 1.71 -4.66
N ILE A 18 -1.93 2.03 -4.63
CA ILE A 18 -1.44 3.26 -3.98
C ILE A 18 -2.06 4.51 -4.62
N LYS A 19 -2.17 4.56 -5.94
CA LYS A 19 -2.80 5.67 -6.65
C LYS A 19 -4.28 5.81 -6.27
N LYS A 20 -5.01 4.70 -6.18
CA LYS A 20 -6.41 4.68 -5.74
C LYS A 20 -6.58 5.12 -4.29
N LEU A 21 -5.69 4.67 -3.40
CA LEU A 21 -5.70 5.09 -1.99
C LEU A 21 -5.41 6.60 -1.87
N LYS A 22 -4.48 7.12 -2.67
CA LYS A 22 -4.23 8.57 -2.76
C LYS A 22 -5.48 9.34 -3.18
N GLU A 23 -6.16 8.90 -4.24
CA GLU A 23 -7.39 9.52 -4.72
C GLU A 23 -8.52 9.46 -3.67
N LYS A 24 -8.64 8.34 -2.95
CA LYS A 24 -9.69 8.12 -1.93
C LYS A 24 -9.48 8.96 -0.67
N TYR A 25 -8.25 9.01 -0.16
CA TYR A 25 -7.94 9.64 1.13
C TYR A 25 -7.37 11.06 1.01
N GLY A 26 -6.98 11.49 -0.19
CA GLY A 26 -6.33 12.79 -0.39
C GLY A 26 -4.93 12.90 0.24
N LEU A 27 -4.31 11.76 0.59
CA LEU A 27 -3.04 11.71 1.32
C LEU A 27 -1.84 11.61 0.39
N THR A 28 -0.66 11.94 0.92
CA THR A 28 0.58 11.79 0.17
C THR A 28 0.97 10.33 0.02
N ILE A 29 1.64 9.98 -1.08
CA ILE A 29 2.19 8.64 -1.32
C ILE A 29 3.14 8.23 -0.19
N GLN A 30 3.92 9.18 0.34
CA GLN A 30 4.80 8.95 1.48
C GLN A 30 4.04 8.53 2.74
N PHE A 31 2.88 9.17 3.01
CA PHE A 31 2.02 8.79 4.12
C PHE A 31 1.49 7.37 3.93
N ILE A 32 0.95 7.07 2.75
CA ILE A 32 0.39 5.74 2.42
C ILE A 32 1.48 4.66 2.56
N ASN A 33 2.67 4.89 2.02
CA ASN A 33 3.77 3.93 2.14
C ASN A 33 4.28 3.80 3.58
N ALA A 34 4.30 4.87 4.37
CA ALA A 34 4.61 4.78 5.80
C ALA A 34 3.53 4.01 6.58
N SER A 35 2.26 4.17 6.20
CA SER A 35 1.14 3.40 6.74
C SER A 35 1.28 1.91 6.43
N LEU A 36 1.49 1.56 5.15
CA LEU A 36 1.65 0.17 4.71
C LEU A 36 2.86 -0.52 5.33
N ARG A 37 3.94 0.22 5.62
CA ARG A 37 5.13 -0.29 6.32
C ARG A 37 4.92 -0.52 7.82
N GLY A 38 3.85 0.03 8.40
CA GLY A 38 3.62 -0.02 9.85
C GLY A 38 4.38 1.06 10.63
N ASP A 39 5.06 1.99 9.96
CA ASP A 39 5.73 3.13 10.60
C ASP A 39 4.73 4.11 11.25
N ARG A 40 3.44 4.01 10.90
CA ARG A 40 2.36 4.86 11.42
C ARG A 40 1.19 4.03 11.95
N GLN A 41 0.76 4.33 13.18
CA GLN A 41 -0.41 3.73 13.83
C GLN A 41 -1.50 4.77 14.11
N SER A 42 -1.95 5.50 13.08
CA SER A 42 -3.15 6.35 13.18
C SER A 42 -4.38 5.59 12.70
N ASP A 43 -5.58 6.02 13.11
CA ASP A 43 -6.83 5.43 12.63
C ASP A 43 -6.93 5.43 11.10
N THR A 44 -6.48 6.51 10.46
CA THR A 44 -6.34 6.60 9.01
C THR A 44 -5.35 5.60 8.44
N SER A 45 -4.22 5.38 9.12
CA SER A 45 -3.20 4.41 8.70
C SER A 45 -3.74 2.99 8.70
N ILE A 46 -4.49 2.62 9.75
CA ILE A 46 -5.12 1.30 9.89
C ILE A 46 -6.12 1.08 8.74
N LYS A 47 -6.99 2.06 8.47
CA LYS A 47 -7.95 2.00 7.35
C LYS A 47 -7.26 1.87 5.99
N ILE A 48 -6.15 2.58 5.76
CA ILE A 48 -5.36 2.47 4.52
C ILE A 48 -4.82 1.05 4.34
N CYS A 49 -4.30 0.43 5.41
CA CYS A 49 -3.80 -0.94 5.38
C CYS A 49 -4.90 -1.97 5.10
N GLU A 50 -6.07 -1.81 5.72
CA GLU A 50 -7.23 -2.68 5.48
C GLU A 50 -7.74 -2.56 4.04
N ASP A 51 -7.92 -1.34 3.56
CA ASP A 51 -8.34 -1.07 2.18
C ASP A 51 -7.34 -1.62 1.17
N TYR A 52 -6.04 -1.46 1.41
CA TYR A 52 -5.00 -2.00 0.55
C TYR A 52 -5.13 -3.52 0.41
N LYS A 53 -5.31 -4.24 1.53
CA LYS A 53 -5.48 -5.70 1.53
C LYS A 53 -6.77 -6.13 0.84
N LEU A 54 -7.86 -5.37 1.00
CA LEU A 54 -9.13 -5.65 0.31
C LEU A 54 -8.97 -5.52 -1.22
N MET A 55 -8.38 -4.41 -1.69
CA MET A 55 -8.14 -4.19 -3.12
C MET A 55 -7.20 -5.24 -3.70
N GLU A 56 -6.14 -5.60 -2.98
CA GLU A 56 -5.21 -6.66 -3.40
C GLU A 56 -5.92 -8.01 -3.54
N LYS A 57 -6.80 -8.35 -2.58
CA LYS A 57 -7.62 -9.57 -2.62
C LYS A 57 -8.60 -9.57 -3.80
N GLU A 58 -9.23 -8.45 -4.11
CA GLU A 58 -10.13 -8.31 -5.25
C GLU A 58 -9.40 -8.46 -6.58
N ILE A 59 -8.23 -7.84 -6.71
CA ILE A 59 -7.36 -7.97 -7.90
C ILE A 59 -6.95 -9.43 -8.07
N ASN A 60 -6.45 -10.08 -7.03
CA ASN A 60 -6.03 -11.48 -7.09
C ASN A 60 -7.21 -12.41 -7.43
N LYS A 61 -8.40 -12.17 -6.85
CA LYS A 61 -9.62 -12.92 -7.20
C LYS A 61 -10.01 -12.76 -8.66
N THR A 62 -9.86 -11.56 -9.20
CA THR A 62 -10.21 -11.25 -10.60
C THR A 62 -9.21 -11.93 -11.55
N ILE A 63 -7.91 -11.87 -11.23
CA ILE A 63 -6.86 -12.53 -12.00
C ILE A 63 -7.02 -14.05 -11.97
N GLN A 64 -7.37 -14.64 -10.83
CA GLN A 64 -7.54 -16.09 -10.70
C GLN A 64 -8.80 -16.64 -11.40
N ARG A 65 -9.73 -15.76 -11.77
CA ARG A 65 -10.95 -16.11 -12.51
C ARG A 65 -10.81 -15.97 -14.04
N LEU A 66 -9.70 -15.44 -14.51
CA LEU A 66 -9.28 -15.41 -15.91
C LEU A 66 -8.50 -16.68 -16.27
#